data_AF-A0A497P1B9-F1
#
_entry.id   AF-A0A497P1B9-F1
#
_cell.length_a   1.000
_cell.length_b   1.000
_cell.length_c   1.000
_cell.angle_alpha   90.00
_cell.angle_beta   90.00
_cell.angle_gamma   90.00
#
_symmetry.space_group_name_H-M   'P 1'
#
loop_
_entity.id
_entity.type
_entity.pdbx_description
1 polymer ?
#
loop_
_entity_poly.entity_id
_entity_poly.type
_entity_poly.pdbx_seq_one_letter_code
_entity_poly.pdbx_strand_id
1 'polypeptide(L)'
;MVNKAENPPHSPDIGVFLCKCGKNIAGTVDIDELAKYIEKLPEVKLVHVNTYTCSDPGQVEIETAIKEQGIEKIVVAACSPRLHLPTWKTLLRRVGVNPSLVEVA
;
A
#
# COMPACT_ATOMS: atom_id res chain seq x y z
N MET A 1 17.33 15.41 16.22
CA MET A 1 17.17 15.78 14.81
C MET A 1 17.48 14.52 14.01
N VAL A 2 16.45 13.79 13.57
CA VAL A 2 16.67 12.53 12.84
C VAL A 2 16.94 12.90 11.39
N ASN A 3 18.15 12.60 10.93
CA ASN A 3 18.56 12.77 9.55
C ASN A 3 17.67 11.87 8.67
N LYS A 4 16.74 12.49 7.92
CA LYS A 4 16.03 11.81 6.85
C LYS A 4 17.08 11.55 5.76
N ALA A 5 17.60 10.32 5.72
CA ALA A 5 18.54 9.91 4.69
C ALA A 5 17.95 10.29 3.32
N GLU A 6 18.69 11.08 2.56
CA GLU A 6 18.31 11.48 1.22
C GLU A 6 18.29 10.22 0.35
N ASN A 7 17.10 9.66 0.14
CA ASN A 7 16.90 8.57 -0.79
C ASN A 7 17.38 9.04 -2.17
N PRO A 8 18.25 8.29 -2.86
CA PRO A 8 18.66 8.65 -4.21
C PRO A 8 17.42 8.74 -5.11
N PRO A 9 17.41 9.57 -6.16
CA PRO A 9 16.24 9.88 -6.99
C PRO A 9 15.55 8.68 -7.66
N HIS A 10 16.08 7.46 -7.50
CA HIS A 10 15.60 6.22 -8.08
C HIS A 10 15.52 5.04 -7.09
N SER A 11 15.59 5.25 -5.77
CA SER A 11 15.37 4.12 -4.83
C SER A 11 13.89 3.73 -4.77
N PRO A 12 13.54 2.44 -4.76
CA PRO A 12 12.16 2.00 -4.60
C PRO A 12 11.58 2.50 -3.28
N ASP A 13 10.48 3.24 -3.32
CA ASP A 13 9.83 3.81 -2.13
C ASP A 13 8.30 3.62 -2.10
N ILE A 14 7.75 2.88 -3.08
CA ILE A 14 6.33 2.60 -3.21
C ILE A 14 5.99 1.24 -2.60
N GLY A 15 5.03 1.23 -1.67
CA GLY A 15 4.38 0.00 -1.20
C GLY A 15 3.05 -0.21 -1.93
N VAL A 16 2.85 -1.37 -2.56
CA VAL A 16 1.60 -1.71 -3.23
C VAL A 16 0.83 -2.74 -2.41
N PHE A 17 -0.42 -2.43 -2.08
CA PHE A 17 -1.29 -3.26 -1.26
C PHE A 17 -2.49 -3.72 -2.09
N LEU A 18 -2.58 -5.03 -2.34
CA LEU A 18 -3.62 -5.63 -3.16
C LEU A 18 -4.71 -6.27 -2.29
N CYS A 19 -5.96 -5.85 -2.50
CA CYS A 19 -7.11 -6.39 -1.79
C CYS A 19 -7.75 -7.54 -2.57
N LYS A 20 -7.91 -8.71 -1.95
CA LYS A 20 -8.73 -9.80 -2.52
C LYS A 20 -10.24 -9.49 -2.44
N CYS A 21 -10.66 -8.68 -1.46
CA CYS A 21 -12.05 -8.35 -1.15
C CYS A 21 -12.96 -9.59 -1.12
N GLY A 22 -12.50 -10.66 -0.46
CA GLY A 22 -13.16 -11.96 -0.50
C GLY A 22 -13.25 -12.49 -1.93
N LYS A 23 -14.47 -12.59 -2.47
CA LYS A 23 -14.71 -12.99 -3.87
C LYS A 23 -15.07 -11.83 -4.80
N ASN A 24 -15.22 -10.61 -4.29
CA ASN A 24 -15.64 -9.47 -5.11
C ASN A 24 -14.56 -9.08 -6.13
N ILE A 25 -13.29 -9.20 -5.75
CA ILE A 25 -12.15 -8.93 -6.66
C ILE A 25 -11.49 -10.25 -7.04
N ALA A 26 -11.04 -11.05 -6.06
CA ALA A 26 -10.34 -12.31 -6.32
C ALA A 26 -11.22 -13.43 -6.92
N GLY A 27 -12.54 -13.20 -7.08
CA GLY A 27 -13.39 -14.09 -7.87
C GLY A 27 -13.25 -13.91 -9.39
N THR A 28 -12.63 -12.81 -9.82
CA THR A 28 -12.50 -12.43 -11.24
C THR A 28 -11.06 -12.10 -11.63
N VAL A 29 -10.32 -11.42 -10.75
CA VAL A 29 -8.93 -11.00 -10.99
C VAL A 29 -7.97 -11.96 -10.30
N ASP A 30 -6.97 -12.45 -11.02
CA ASP A 30 -5.87 -13.21 -10.42
C ASP A 30 -4.92 -12.25 -9.69
N ILE A 31 -5.12 -12.14 -8.38
CA ILE A 31 -4.34 -11.26 -7.52
C ILE A 31 -2.90 -11.75 -7.36
N ASP A 32 -2.67 -13.07 -7.42
CA ASP A 32 -1.34 -13.62 -7.18
C ASP A 32 -0.46 -13.45 -8.45
N GLU A 33 -1.04 -13.55 -9.65
CA GLU A 33 -0.37 -13.17 -10.90
C GLU A 33 -0.10 -11.67 -10.96
N LEU A 34 -1.09 -10.83 -10.60
CA LEU A 34 -0.93 -9.38 -10.55
C LEU A 34 0.18 -8.96 -9.58
N ALA A 35 0.26 -9.58 -8.41
CA ALA A 35 1.32 -9.32 -7.44
C ALA A 35 2.71 -9.57 -8.05
N LYS A 36 2.91 -10.74 -8.66
CA LYS A 36 4.19 -11.10 -9.31
C LYS A 36 4.57 -10.18 -10.45
N TYR A 37 3.59 -9.59 -11.14
CA TYR A 37 3.85 -8.59 -12.16
C TYR A 37 4.33 -7.27 -11.54
N ILE A 38 3.63 -6.78 -10.52
CA ILE A 38 3.94 -5.51 -9.85
C ILE A 38 5.28 -5.57 -9.12
N GLU A 39 5.65 -6.70 -8.53
CA GLU A 39 6.95 -6.93 -7.86
C GLU A 39 8.16 -6.69 -8.78
N LYS A 40 7.96 -6.75 -10.11
CA LYS A 40 9.04 -6.52 -11.09
C LYS A 40 9.24 -5.05 -11.44
N LEU A 41 8.36 -4.16 -10.98
CA LEU A 41 8.47 -2.73 -11.28
C LEU A 41 9.58 -2.10 -10.42
N PRO A 42 10.52 -1.34 -11.03
CA PRO A 42 11.71 -0.88 -10.32
C PRO A 42 11.43 0.13 -9.20
N GLU A 43 10.29 0.81 -9.22
CA GLU A 43 9.88 1.78 -8.19
C GLU A 43 9.18 1.11 -7.00
N VAL A 44 8.76 -0.14 -7.14
CA VAL A 44 8.00 -0.89 -6.12
C VAL A 44 8.97 -1.54 -5.15
N LYS A 45 8.83 -1.17 -3.88
CA LYS A 45 9.62 -1.68 -2.76
C LYS A 45 9.01 -2.93 -2.13
N LEU A 46 7.69 -3.00 -2.10
CA LEU A 46 6.92 -4.07 -1.49
C LEU A 46 5.61 -4.25 -2.26
N VAL A 47 5.23 -5.51 -2.47
CA VAL A 47 3.85 -5.89 -2.78
C VAL A 47 3.32 -6.71 -1.61
N HIS A 48 2.17 -6.33 -1.07
CA HIS A 48 1.51 -7.06 0.00
C HIS A 48 0.08 -7.37 -0.39
N VAL A 49 -0.34 -8.61 -0.16
CA VAL A 49 -1.67 -9.09 -0.52
C VAL A 49 -2.43 -9.47 0.74
N ASN A 50 -3.63 -8.93 0.91
CA ASN A 50 -4.50 -9.34 2.01
C ASN A 50 -5.98 -9.43 1.62
N THR A 51 -6.75 -10.14 2.44
CA THR A 51 -8.15 -10.46 2.11
C THR A 51 -9.05 -9.23 2.17
N TYR A 52 -8.87 -8.40 3.21
CA TYR A 52 -9.66 -7.19 3.43
C TYR A 52 -8.75 -6.06 3.90
N THR A 53 -8.15 -5.35 2.95
CA THR A 53 -7.20 -4.28 3.23
C THR A 53 -7.77 -3.20 4.15
N CYS A 54 -9.08 -2.92 4.07
CA CYS A 54 -9.73 -1.85 4.85
C CYS A 54 -10.11 -2.25 6.27
N SER A 55 -10.06 -3.55 6.59
CA SER A 55 -10.29 -4.03 7.95
C SER A 55 -9.20 -3.54 8.91
N ASP A 56 -9.48 -3.49 10.21
CA ASP A 56 -8.49 -3.08 11.20
C ASP A 56 -7.21 -3.94 11.13
N PRO A 57 -7.27 -5.28 11.00
CA PRO A 57 -6.06 -6.08 10.79
C PRO A 57 -5.31 -5.71 9.49
N GLY A 58 -6.05 -5.50 8.39
CA GLY A 58 -5.45 -5.11 7.11
C GLY A 58 -4.75 -3.75 7.18
N GLN A 59 -5.31 -2.80 7.94
CA GLN A 59 -4.67 -1.51 8.20
C GLN A 59 -3.40 -1.67 9.04
N VAL A 60 -3.42 -2.52 10.08
CA VAL A 60 -2.23 -2.79 10.91
C VAL A 60 -1.09 -3.39 10.07
N GLU A 61 -1.39 -4.30 9.15
CA GLU A 61 -0.38 -4.85 8.23
C GLU A 61 0.30 -3.75 7.38
N ILE A 62 -0.48 -2.81 6.82
CA ILE A 62 0.06 -1.67 6.07
C ILE A 62 0.96 -0.80 6.95
N GLU A 63 0.51 -0.48 8.16
CA GLU A 63 1.28 0.36 9.08
C GLU A 63 2.60 -0.26 9.48
N THR A 64 2.61 -1.57 9.73
CA THR A 64 3.81 -2.35 10.02
C THR A 64 4.76 -2.33 8.83
N ALA A 65 4.25 -2.63 7.62
CA ALA A 65 5.03 -2.60 6.39
C ALA A 65 5.66 -1.22 6.15
N ILE A 66 4.90 -0.13 6.35
CA ILE A 66 5.41 1.24 6.21
C ILE A 66 6.60 1.49 7.13
N LYS A 67 6.49 1.11 8.40
CA LYS A 67 7.53 1.35 9.41
C LYS A 67 8.76 0.48 9.20
N GLU A 68 8.57 -0.79 8.90
CA GLU A 68 9.67 -1.76 8.76
C GLU A 68 10.47 -1.57 7.48
N GLN A 69 9.80 -1.21 6.37
CA GLN A 69 10.42 -1.09 5.05
C GLN A 69 10.78 0.35 4.68
N GLY A 70 10.40 1.33 5.50
CA GLY A 70 10.58 2.75 5.19
C GLY A 70 9.89 3.14 3.88
N ILE A 71 8.61 2.79 3.76
CA ILE A 71 7.76 3.15 2.61
C ILE A 71 7.20 4.55 2.84
N GLU A 72 7.28 5.43 1.84
CA GLU A 72 6.79 6.81 1.95
C GLU A 72 5.57 7.08 1.07
N LYS A 73 5.32 6.21 0.08
CA LYS A 73 4.20 6.32 -0.87
C LYS A 73 3.51 4.97 -0.96
N ILE A 74 2.18 4.98 -0.99
CA ILE A 74 1.42 3.73 -1.10
C ILE A 74 0.46 3.76 -2.29
N VAL A 75 0.29 2.61 -2.92
CA VAL A 75 -0.81 2.33 -3.84
C VAL A 75 -1.68 1.26 -3.20
N VAL A 76 -2.98 1.51 -3.09
CA VAL A 76 -3.93 0.53 -2.59
C VAL A 76 -4.84 0.12 -3.74
N ALA A 77 -4.63 -1.07 -4.30
CA ALA A 77 -5.45 -1.62 -5.36
C ALA A 77 -6.61 -2.40 -4.74
N ALA A 78 -7.79 -1.78 -4.69
CA ALA A 78 -8.92 -2.24 -3.89
C ALA A 78 -10.28 -1.71 -4.42
N CYS A 79 -11.13 -1.24 -3.51
CA CYS A 79 -12.43 -0.65 -3.83
C CYS A 79 -12.28 0.83 -4.23
N SER A 80 -13.40 1.46 -4.61
CA SER A 80 -13.42 2.87 -5.01
C SER A 80 -12.75 3.83 -4.00
N PRO A 81 -11.93 4.80 -4.46
CA PRO A 81 -11.39 5.86 -3.62
C PRO A 81 -12.47 6.66 -2.89
N ARG A 82 -13.68 6.76 -3.46
CA ARG A 82 -14.81 7.47 -2.83
C ARG A 82 -15.19 6.89 -1.47
N LEU A 83 -14.92 5.60 -1.25
CA LEU A 83 -15.28 4.89 -0.02
C LEU A 83 -14.14 4.92 1.00
N HIS A 84 -12.93 4.50 0.61
CA HIS A 84 -11.85 4.23 1.57
C HIS A 84 -10.63 5.15 1.48
N LEU A 85 -10.58 6.13 0.57
CA LEU A 85 -9.51 7.14 0.60
C LEU A 85 -9.40 7.85 1.97
N PRO A 86 -10.50 8.22 2.67
CA PRO A 86 -10.41 8.78 4.01
C PRO A 86 -9.78 7.82 5.04
N THR A 87 -10.02 6.52 4.90
CA THR A 87 -9.42 5.46 5.73
C THR A 87 -7.90 5.46 5.57
N TRP A 88 -7.40 5.42 4.34
CA TRP A 88 -5.96 5.39 4.05
C TRP A 88 -5.26 6.68 4.46
N LYS A 89 -5.89 7.83 4.24
CA LYS A 89 -5.37 9.11 4.72
C LYS A 89 -5.24 9.14 6.23
N THR A 90 -6.18 8.52 6.95
CA THR A 90 -6.11 8.39 8.42
C THR A 90 -5.00 7.46 8.85
N LEU A 91 -4.86 6.31 8.18
CA LEU A 91 -3.76 5.37 8.40
C LEU A 91 -2.40 6.04 8.23
N LEU A 92 -2.17 6.74 7.11
CA LEU A 92 -0.91 7.43 6.85
C LEU A 92 -0.60 8.48 7.92
N ARG A 93 -1.60 9.22 8.42
CA ARG A 93 -1.42 10.13 9.57
C ARG A 93 -0.95 9.39 10.83
N ARG A 94 -1.50 8.22 11.15
CA ARG A 94 -1.11 7.44 12.34
C ARG A 94 0.36 7.01 12.30
N VAL A 95 0.91 6.81 11.11
CA VAL A 95 2.31 6.40 10.92
C VAL A 95 3.25 7.53 10.50
N GLY A 96 2.78 8.77 10.52
CA GLY A 96 3.61 9.94 10.23
C GLY A 96 3.97 10.15 8.75
N VAL A 97 3.25 9.52 7.84
CA VAL A 97 3.42 9.68 6.38
C VAL A 97 2.46 10.74 5.85
N ASN A 98 2.91 11.50 4.84
CA ASN A 98 2.07 12.53 4.20
C ASN A 98 0.80 11.89 3.61
N PRO A 99 -0.41 12.30 4.05
CA PRO A 99 -1.67 11.71 3.58
C PRO A 99 -2.00 11.94 2.11
N SER A 100 -1.26 12.78 1.41
CA SER A 100 -1.39 12.96 -0.04
C SER A 100 -0.57 11.94 -0.85
N LEU A 101 0.30 11.16 -0.21
CA LEU A 101 1.14 10.13 -0.85
C LEU A 101 0.45 8.75 -0.86
N VAL A 102 -0.83 8.75 -1.22
CA VAL A 102 -1.62 7.54 -1.46
C VAL A 102 -2.35 7.67 -2.78
N GLU A 103 -2.27 6.62 -3.60
CA GLU A 103 -3.14 6.40 -4.75
C GLU A 103 -4.04 5.19 -4.48
N VAL A 104 -5.29 5.24 -4.95
CA VAL A 104 -6.24 4.11 -4.84
C VAL A 104 -6.70 3.73 -6.23
N ALA A 105 -6.46 2.48 -6.60
CA ALA A 105 -6.79 1.91 -7.91
C ALA A 105 -7.87 0.85 -7.80
#